data_AF-A0A7C3ED62-F1
#
_entry.id   AF-A0A7C3ED62-F1
#
_cell.length_a   1.000
_cell.length_b   1.000
_cell.length_c   1.000
_cell.angle_alpha   90.00
_cell.angle_beta   90.00
_cell.angle_gamma   90.00
#
_symmetry.space_group_name_H-M   'P 1'
#
loop_
_entity.id
_entity.type
_entity.pdbx_description
1 polymer ?
#
loop_
_entity_poly.entity_id
_entity_poly.type
_entity_poly.pdbx_seq_one_letter_code
_entity_poly.pdbx_strand_id
1 'polypeptide(L)'
;MEAHEPNSAISAMPRRNFLKWGGAGLLAMPFLTRVRLAYGNGSNLTSKKNYWKTNAEGKKYCIQKTVYDGEVKQGYIWARVDGWWRRFQIRNLEETYWNWHFSEMLRSFEEQLSPEPYEFRAGGPHSPSVATYGNRRGRGDSSFHLNSKIIGLSAVPTPEHIKEINATMLRMIDEQTPFKTKVAWLKELHEQDIWRKELQPGVEYFTTPEFETHTFLNLMENPVATLCFQGRYDIFKSFEIRCIAQVLDPRNPAVSEELLEIVKFPAILHGFYHNNVPEVPAVLYWPVEEFDNTVKEKPGQRLVKLFEQKVKSYFA
;
A
#
# COMPACT_ATOMS: atom_id res chain seq x y z
N MET A 1 53.55 42.91 17.66
CA MET A 1 52.92 41.93 16.75
C MET A 1 53.22 40.56 17.30
N GLU A 2 52.24 40.00 18.02
CA GLU A 2 52.28 38.65 18.57
C GLU A 2 52.13 37.63 17.44
N ALA A 3 52.99 36.61 17.45
CA ALA A 3 52.76 35.36 16.75
C ALA A 3 52.97 34.24 17.77
N HIS A 4 51.86 33.66 18.25
CA HIS A 4 51.86 32.46 19.07
C HIS A 4 51.60 31.25 18.15
N GLU A 5 52.54 30.30 18.15
CA GLU A 5 52.40 28.99 17.49
C GLU A 5 51.41 28.08 18.24
N PRO A 6 50.63 27.24 17.54
CA PRO A 6 49.80 26.23 18.18
C PRO A 6 50.56 24.91 18.39
N ASN A 7 50.61 24.48 19.66
CA ASN A 7 50.87 23.09 20.05
C ASN A 7 49.72 22.18 19.59
N SER A 8 50.02 21.12 18.82
CA SER A 8 49.13 19.96 18.68
C SER A 8 49.94 18.67 18.79
N ALA A 9 49.87 18.03 19.96
CA ALA A 9 50.31 16.66 20.14
C ALA A 9 49.08 15.73 20.06
N ILE A 10 48.72 15.32 18.84
CA ILE A 10 47.81 14.19 18.66
C ILE A 10 48.67 12.93 18.75
N SER A 11 48.52 12.20 19.86
CA SER A 11 49.06 10.86 20.07
C SER A 11 48.59 9.93 18.96
N ALA A 12 49.46 9.69 17.98
CA ALA A 12 49.22 8.75 16.91
C ALA A 12 49.28 7.32 17.47
N MET A 13 48.17 6.59 17.40
CA MET A 13 48.16 5.16 17.66
C MET A 13 49.23 4.47 16.79
N PRO A 14 50.09 3.60 17.36
CA PRO A 14 51.11 2.92 16.58
C PRO A 14 50.47 2.10 15.46
N ARG A 15 50.84 2.39 14.20
CA ARG A 15 50.34 1.75 12.96
C ARG A 15 50.30 0.20 13.03
N ARG A 16 51.10 -0.38 13.91
CA ARG A 16 51.20 -1.83 14.14
C ARG A 16 49.98 -2.45 14.85
N ASN A 17 49.17 -1.66 15.57
CA ASN A 17 47.95 -2.14 16.21
C ASN A 17 46.72 -2.07 15.29
N PHE A 18 46.68 -1.10 14.36
CA PHE A 18 45.61 -0.97 13.37
C PHE A 18 45.54 -2.18 12.42
N LEU A 19 46.70 -2.68 11.96
CA LEU A 19 46.77 -3.88 11.11
C LEU A 19 46.36 -5.17 11.84
N LYS A 20 46.64 -5.27 13.16
CA LYS A 20 46.26 -6.44 13.96
C LYS A 20 44.76 -6.50 14.23
N TRP A 21 44.13 -5.35 14.52
CA TRP A 21 42.67 -5.28 14.74
C TRP A 21 41.87 -5.27 13.43
N GLY A 22 42.38 -4.62 12.37
CA GLY A 22 41.79 -4.66 11.03
C GLY A 22 41.82 -6.06 10.41
N GLY A 23 42.92 -6.80 10.61
CA GLY A 23 43.05 -8.20 10.15
C GLY A 23 42.12 -9.16 10.91
N ALA A 24 41.94 -8.98 12.22
CA ALA A 24 40.98 -9.77 13.01
C ALA A 24 39.52 -9.50 12.60
N GLY A 25 39.18 -8.25 12.26
CA GLY A 25 37.88 -7.89 11.70
C GLY A 25 37.61 -8.52 10.34
N LEU A 26 38.62 -8.56 9.46
CA LEU A 26 38.52 -9.16 8.11
C LEU A 26 38.40 -10.69 8.13
N LEU A 27 38.96 -11.38 9.13
CA LEU A 27 38.82 -12.83 9.29
C LEU A 27 37.49 -13.25 9.95
N ALA A 28 36.87 -12.36 10.73
CA ALA A 28 35.52 -12.57 11.28
C ALA A 28 34.41 -12.28 10.25
N MET A 29 34.70 -11.48 9.22
CA MET A 29 33.72 -11.08 8.21
C MET A 29 33.10 -12.27 7.48
N PRO A 30 33.84 -13.26 6.93
CA PRO A 30 33.24 -14.42 6.27
C PRO A 30 32.35 -15.27 7.20
N PHE A 31 32.67 -15.32 8.49
CA PHE A 31 31.87 -16.03 9.49
C PHE A 31 30.60 -15.25 9.84
N LEU A 32 30.69 -13.91 9.99
CA LEU A 32 29.55 -13.01 10.20
C LEU A 32 28.63 -12.90 8.97
N THR A 33 29.17 -12.88 7.74
CA THR A 33 28.35 -12.92 6.53
C THR A 33 27.75 -14.29 6.29
N ARG A 34 28.45 -15.40 6.58
CA ARG A 34 27.83 -16.74 6.51
C ARG A 34 26.73 -16.93 7.56
N VAL A 35 26.89 -16.40 8.78
CA VAL A 35 25.82 -16.38 9.78
C VAL A 35 24.65 -15.50 9.29
N ARG A 36 24.90 -14.27 8.80
CA ARG A 36 23.84 -13.40 8.24
C ARG A 36 23.11 -14.00 7.04
N LEU A 37 23.83 -14.66 6.13
CA LEU A 37 23.26 -15.32 4.94
C LEU A 37 22.51 -16.60 5.32
N ALA A 38 22.96 -17.34 6.34
CA ALA A 38 22.21 -18.46 6.91
C ALA A 38 20.92 -17.99 7.62
N TYR A 39 20.92 -16.80 8.25
CA TYR A 39 19.71 -16.17 8.79
C TYR A 39 18.77 -15.61 7.71
N GLY A 40 19.28 -15.23 6.54
CA GLY A 40 18.48 -14.78 5.39
C GLY A 40 17.66 -15.90 4.73
N ASN A 41 18.06 -17.16 4.92
CA ASN A 41 17.30 -18.36 4.54
C ASN A 41 16.47 -18.95 5.70
N GLY A 42 16.36 -18.24 6.82
CA GLY A 42 15.66 -18.72 8.00
C GLY A 42 14.14 -18.73 7.80
N SER A 43 13.51 -19.86 8.13
CA SER A 43 12.06 -20.08 8.22
C SER A 43 11.31 -19.18 9.24
N ASN A 44 11.92 -18.06 9.65
CA ASN A 44 11.43 -17.15 10.68
C ASN A 44 11.39 -15.69 10.17
N LEU A 45 10.90 -15.48 8.94
CA LEU A 45 10.69 -14.13 8.36
C LEU A 45 9.44 -13.42 8.91
N THR A 46 8.96 -13.82 10.08
CA THR A 46 7.84 -13.18 10.78
C THR A 46 8.36 -12.24 11.86
N SER A 47 7.59 -11.21 12.18
CA SER A 47 7.96 -10.31 13.26
C SER A 47 7.82 -11.02 14.62
N LYS A 48 8.60 -10.55 15.60
CA LYS A 48 8.43 -10.97 17.01
C LYS A 48 7.17 -10.37 17.66
N LYS A 49 6.41 -9.54 16.94
CA LYS A 49 5.21 -8.89 17.46
C LYS A 49 4.00 -9.74 17.12
N ASN A 50 3.10 -9.89 18.07
CA ASN A 50 1.88 -10.65 17.83
C ASN A 50 0.78 -9.73 17.29
N TYR A 51 0.62 -9.71 15.97
CA TYR A 51 -0.47 -9.01 15.29
C TYR A 51 -1.71 -9.87 15.10
N TRP A 52 -1.63 -11.17 15.38
CA TRP A 52 -2.65 -12.15 15.08
C TRP A 52 -3.45 -12.52 16.34
N LYS A 53 -4.75 -12.74 16.14
CA LYS A 53 -5.66 -13.32 17.14
C LYS A 53 -6.42 -14.47 16.52
N THR A 54 -7.02 -15.29 17.37
CA THR A 54 -7.89 -16.39 16.95
C THR A 54 -9.34 -16.03 17.30
N ASN A 55 -10.28 -16.26 16.39
CA ASN A 55 -11.71 -16.06 16.63
C ASN A 55 -12.35 -17.30 17.29
N ALA A 56 -13.67 -17.28 17.52
CA ALA A 56 -14.38 -18.37 18.19
C ALA A 56 -14.36 -19.67 17.36
N GLU A 57 -14.26 -19.56 16.04
CA GLU A 57 -14.20 -20.67 15.09
C GLU A 57 -12.78 -21.21 14.87
N GLY A 58 -11.78 -20.71 15.62
CA GLY A 58 -10.39 -21.17 15.50
C GLY A 58 -9.60 -20.56 14.32
N LYS A 59 -10.20 -19.65 13.55
CA LYS A 59 -9.50 -18.95 12.45
C LYS A 59 -8.67 -17.78 12.98
N LYS A 60 -7.46 -17.61 12.45
CA LYS A 60 -6.58 -16.50 12.79
C LYS A 60 -6.91 -15.25 11.96
N TYR A 61 -6.79 -14.08 12.56
CA TYR A 61 -7.00 -12.78 11.92
C TYR A 61 -6.06 -11.71 12.49
N CYS A 62 -5.71 -10.69 11.70
CA CYS A 62 -4.82 -9.61 12.15
C CYS A 62 -5.59 -8.40 12.74
N ILE A 63 -4.95 -7.67 13.66
CA ILE A 63 -5.48 -6.41 14.22
C ILE A 63 -4.45 -5.29 14.15
N GLN A 64 -4.77 -4.25 13.39
CA GLN A 64 -4.01 -3.00 13.37
C GLN A 64 -4.48 -2.09 14.52
N LYS A 65 -3.55 -1.60 15.34
CA LYS A 65 -3.84 -0.73 16.50
C LYS A 65 -3.42 0.73 16.30
N THR A 66 -2.89 1.03 15.12
CA THR A 66 -2.33 2.34 14.76
C THR A 66 -3.31 3.20 13.98
N VAL A 67 -4.54 2.72 13.75
CA VAL A 67 -5.61 3.42 13.04
C VAL A 67 -6.89 3.35 13.88
N TYR A 68 -7.66 4.44 13.88
CA TYR A 68 -9.00 4.52 14.43
C TYR A 68 -9.94 5.16 13.40
N ASP A 69 -11.00 4.44 13.06
CA ASP A 69 -11.90 4.68 11.93
C ASP A 69 -13.31 5.16 12.33
N GLY A 70 -13.54 5.41 13.62
CA GLY A 70 -14.85 5.84 14.14
C GLY A 70 -15.37 7.18 13.59
N GLU A 71 -14.53 7.97 12.91
CA GLU A 71 -14.89 9.24 12.29
C GLU A 71 -14.85 9.22 10.75
N VAL A 72 -14.67 8.04 10.12
CA VAL A 72 -14.54 7.95 8.65
C VAL A 72 -15.78 8.52 7.95
N LYS A 73 -16.99 8.27 8.48
CA LYS A 73 -18.26 8.84 7.96
C LYS A 73 -18.32 10.37 8.06
N GLN A 74 -17.54 10.97 8.95
CA GLN A 74 -17.42 12.42 9.10
C GLN A 74 -16.30 12.99 8.21
N GLY A 75 -15.63 12.16 7.41
CA GLY A 75 -14.51 12.54 6.55
C GLY A 75 -13.18 12.64 7.28
N TYR A 76 -13.00 11.94 8.41
CA TYR A 76 -11.74 11.96 9.16
C TYR A 76 -11.25 10.56 9.53
N ILE A 77 -9.94 10.40 9.61
CA ILE A 77 -9.31 9.18 10.10
C ILE A 77 -8.21 9.53 11.11
N TRP A 78 -8.16 8.78 12.20
CA TRP A 78 -7.12 8.93 13.20
C TRP A 78 -6.03 7.90 12.97
N ALA A 79 -4.79 8.33 13.04
CA ALA A 79 -3.64 7.46 12.86
C ALA A 79 -2.50 7.81 13.83
N ARG A 80 -1.82 6.77 14.32
CA ARG A 80 -0.60 6.88 15.12
C ARG A 80 0.61 6.88 14.20
N VAL A 81 1.01 8.06 13.75
CA VAL A 81 2.17 8.27 12.85
C VAL A 81 3.38 8.64 13.69
N ASP A 82 4.47 7.88 13.53
CA ASP A 82 5.72 8.05 14.29
C ASP A 82 5.53 8.13 15.82
N GLY A 83 4.57 7.37 16.34
CA GLY A 83 4.25 7.31 17.76
C GLY A 83 3.21 8.33 18.23
N TRP A 84 2.77 9.26 17.39
CA TRP A 84 1.83 10.32 17.75
C TRP A 84 0.48 10.13 17.06
N TRP A 85 -0.60 10.15 17.84
CA TRP A 85 -1.95 10.19 17.28
C TRP A 85 -2.22 11.54 16.63
N ARG A 86 -2.69 11.49 15.39
CA ARG A 86 -3.09 12.65 14.60
C ARG A 86 -4.38 12.34 13.88
N ARG A 87 -5.20 13.37 13.71
CA ARG A 87 -6.43 13.33 12.92
C ARG A 87 -6.15 13.86 11.53
N PHE A 88 -6.54 13.12 10.51
CA PHE A 88 -6.36 13.49 9.10
C PHE A 88 -7.72 13.65 8.44
N GLN A 89 -7.85 14.67 7.58
CA GLN A 89 -9.03 14.83 6.74
C GLN A 89 -8.93 13.92 5.52
N ILE A 90 -9.89 13.02 5.35
CA ILE A 90 -10.04 12.18 4.16
C ILE A 90 -10.45 13.08 2.99
N ARG A 91 -9.87 12.81 1.82
CA ARG A 91 -10.11 13.58 0.60
C ARG A 91 -10.71 12.70 -0.49
N ASN A 92 -11.64 13.28 -1.23
CA ASN A 92 -11.96 12.79 -2.56
C ASN A 92 -10.78 13.13 -3.46
N LEU A 93 -10.37 12.18 -4.29
CA LEU A 93 -9.42 12.45 -5.35
C LEU A 93 -10.07 13.31 -6.44
N GLU A 94 -9.27 14.12 -7.10
CA GLU A 94 -9.70 15.03 -8.14
C GLU A 94 -10.23 14.28 -9.36
N GLU A 95 -11.13 14.94 -10.10
CA GLU A 95 -11.77 14.36 -11.28
C GLU A 95 -10.74 13.99 -12.37
N THR A 96 -9.63 14.73 -12.43
CA THR A 96 -8.51 14.43 -13.34
C THR A 96 -7.92 13.05 -13.11
N TYR A 97 -7.77 12.63 -11.85
CA TYR A 97 -7.31 11.28 -11.51
C TYR A 97 -8.36 10.24 -11.91
N TRP A 98 -9.63 10.46 -11.56
CA TRP A 98 -10.69 9.49 -11.84
C TRP A 98 -10.98 9.32 -13.34
N ASN A 99 -10.98 10.40 -14.11
CA ASN A 99 -11.13 10.35 -15.56
C ASN A 99 -9.99 9.55 -16.20
N TRP A 100 -8.75 9.78 -15.76
CA TRP A 100 -7.61 8.97 -16.19
C TRP A 100 -7.78 7.50 -15.78
N HIS A 101 -8.09 7.23 -14.51
CA HIS A 101 -8.30 5.89 -13.96
C HIS A 101 -9.33 5.09 -14.77
N PHE A 102 -10.53 5.63 -14.97
CA PHE A 102 -11.57 4.92 -15.72
C PHE A 102 -11.22 4.76 -17.20
N SER A 103 -10.62 5.77 -17.83
CA SER A 103 -10.19 5.66 -19.23
C SER A 103 -9.18 4.53 -19.45
N GLU A 104 -8.21 4.37 -18.54
CA GLU A 104 -7.21 3.32 -18.61
C GLU A 104 -7.80 1.94 -18.30
N MET A 105 -8.73 1.85 -17.34
CA MET A 105 -9.44 0.59 -17.04
C MET A 105 -10.32 0.14 -18.21
N LEU A 106 -11.12 1.03 -18.81
CA LEU A 106 -11.98 0.72 -19.95
C LEU A 106 -11.18 0.25 -21.15
N ARG A 107 -10.08 0.95 -21.48
CA ARG A 107 -9.16 0.51 -22.54
C ARG A 107 -8.56 -0.86 -22.26
N SER A 108 -8.19 -1.14 -21.01
CA SER A 108 -7.71 -2.46 -20.61
C SER A 108 -8.76 -3.55 -20.80
N PHE A 109 -10.04 -3.27 -20.57
CA PHE A 109 -11.12 -4.24 -20.84
C PHE A 109 -11.35 -4.45 -22.33
N GLU A 110 -11.34 -3.38 -23.13
CA GLU A 110 -11.46 -3.47 -24.59
C GLU A 110 -10.37 -4.36 -25.19
N GLU A 111 -9.12 -4.18 -24.76
CA GLU A 111 -8.00 -5.03 -25.20
C GLU A 111 -8.16 -6.49 -24.75
N GLN A 112 -8.70 -6.75 -23.55
CA GLN A 112 -8.96 -8.13 -23.08
C GLN A 112 -10.14 -8.81 -23.81
N LEU A 113 -11.10 -8.02 -24.31
CA LEU A 113 -12.24 -8.52 -25.08
C LEU A 113 -11.89 -8.73 -26.57
N SER A 114 -10.87 -8.02 -27.06
CA SER A 114 -10.35 -8.11 -28.42
C SER A 114 -10.06 -9.57 -28.84
N PRO A 115 -10.19 -9.90 -30.14
CA PRO A 115 -9.65 -11.15 -30.67
C PRO A 115 -8.12 -11.19 -30.65
N GLU A 116 -7.46 -10.04 -30.61
CA GLU A 116 -6.00 -9.95 -30.58
C GLU A 116 -5.42 -10.39 -29.23
N PRO A 117 -4.18 -10.94 -29.20
CA PRO A 117 -3.52 -11.28 -27.95
C PRO A 117 -3.38 -10.07 -27.02
N TYR A 118 -3.87 -10.21 -25.79
CA TYR A 118 -3.72 -9.17 -24.78
C TYR A 118 -2.26 -9.04 -24.34
N GLU A 119 -1.68 -7.84 -24.51
CA GLU A 119 -0.35 -7.53 -24.01
C GLU A 119 -0.41 -7.10 -22.55
N PHE A 120 0.24 -7.85 -21.66
CA PHE A 120 0.40 -7.43 -20.27
C PHE A 120 1.34 -6.23 -20.18
N ARG A 121 0.81 -5.08 -19.78
CA ARG A 121 1.57 -3.85 -19.56
C ARG A 121 1.62 -3.52 -18.08
N ALA A 122 2.82 -3.17 -17.60
CA ALA A 122 3.01 -2.70 -16.23
C ALA A 122 2.41 -1.31 -16.04
N GLY A 123 2.01 -1.00 -14.80
CA GLY A 123 1.42 0.28 -14.44
C GLY A 123 -0.08 0.38 -14.69
N GLY A 124 -0.55 1.62 -14.76
CA GLY A 124 -1.96 1.98 -14.79
C GLY A 124 -2.60 2.07 -13.40
N PRO A 125 -3.90 2.37 -13.34
CA PRO A 125 -4.64 2.56 -12.10
C PRO A 125 -4.70 1.31 -11.20
N HIS A 126 -4.66 0.11 -11.78
CA HIS A 126 -4.70 -1.12 -11.00
C HIS A 126 -3.39 -1.40 -10.25
N SER A 127 -2.23 -0.87 -10.69
CA SER A 127 -0.93 -1.35 -10.25
C SER A 127 0.04 -0.23 -9.80
N PRO A 128 -0.33 0.60 -8.81
CA PRO A 128 0.60 1.58 -8.28
C PRO A 128 1.75 0.92 -7.51
N SER A 129 2.86 1.65 -7.44
CA SER A 129 3.90 1.42 -6.44
C SER A 129 3.44 1.98 -5.10
N VAL A 130 3.54 1.20 -4.03
CA VAL A 130 3.20 1.59 -2.66
C VAL A 130 4.46 1.68 -1.82
N ALA A 131 4.80 2.91 -1.43
CA ALA A 131 5.86 3.18 -0.48
C ALA A 131 5.31 3.18 0.95
N THR A 132 5.98 2.45 1.83
CA THR A 132 5.66 2.35 3.27
C THR A 132 6.94 2.33 4.09
N TYR A 133 6.85 2.76 5.35
CA TYR A 133 7.91 2.63 6.34
C TYR A 133 7.27 2.48 7.72
N GLY A 134 7.97 1.89 8.68
CA GLY A 134 7.48 1.84 10.07
C GLY A 134 8.23 0.86 10.94
N ASN A 135 8.37 -0.39 10.48
CA ASN A 135 9.09 -1.41 11.22
C ASN A 135 10.60 -1.15 11.15
N ARG A 136 11.10 -0.31 12.07
CA ARG A 136 12.51 0.11 12.15
C ARG A 136 13.51 -1.04 12.29
N ARG A 137 13.04 -2.20 12.77
CA ARG A 137 13.87 -3.41 12.90
C ARG A 137 13.88 -4.26 11.62
N GLY A 138 13.15 -3.83 10.59
CA GLY A 138 12.90 -4.60 9.37
C GLY A 138 12.16 -5.90 9.63
N ARG A 139 11.95 -6.70 8.59
CA ARG A 139 11.46 -8.09 8.71
C ARG A 139 12.53 -9.06 9.24
N GLY A 140 13.75 -8.58 9.43
CA GLY A 140 14.91 -9.38 9.87
C GLY A 140 15.83 -9.83 8.73
N ASP A 141 15.39 -9.70 7.48
CA ASP A 141 16.15 -10.00 6.26
C ASP A 141 16.55 -8.75 5.46
N SER A 142 16.17 -7.56 5.93
CA SER A 142 16.52 -6.28 5.31
C SER A 142 17.13 -5.32 6.32
N SER A 143 18.15 -4.57 5.87
CA SER A 143 18.71 -3.44 6.62
C SER A 143 17.91 -2.14 6.42
N PHE A 144 17.02 -2.10 5.42
CA PHE A 144 16.15 -0.98 5.13
C PHE A 144 14.73 -1.26 5.65
N HIS A 145 14.12 -0.24 6.27
CA HIS A 145 12.72 -0.29 6.71
C HIS A 145 11.77 0.41 5.73
N LEU A 146 12.30 1.16 4.76
CA LEU A 146 11.53 1.67 3.63
C LEU A 146 11.26 0.50 2.68
N ASN A 147 10.00 0.31 2.33
CA ASN A 147 9.56 -0.71 1.38
C ASN A 147 8.77 -0.06 0.25
N SER A 148 9.05 -0.48 -0.98
CA SER A 148 8.22 -0.17 -2.15
C SER A 148 7.78 -1.48 -2.79
N LYS A 149 6.47 -1.63 -3.04
CA LYS A 149 5.92 -2.80 -3.76
C LYS A 149 4.86 -2.39 -4.76
N ILE A 150 4.69 -3.15 -5.83
CA ILE A 150 3.49 -3.03 -6.67
C ILE A 150 2.34 -3.76 -5.98
N ILE A 151 1.15 -3.17 -5.95
CA ILE A 151 -0.07 -3.80 -5.42
C ILE A 151 -1.22 -3.66 -6.43
N GLY A 152 -2.12 -4.62 -6.46
CA GLY A 152 -3.42 -4.49 -7.11
C GLY A 152 -4.37 -3.62 -6.28
N LEU A 153 -4.77 -2.47 -6.81
CA LEU A 153 -5.85 -1.63 -6.26
C LEU A 153 -7.07 -1.64 -7.19
N SER A 154 -8.22 -1.23 -6.68
CA SER A 154 -9.44 -1.14 -7.48
C SER A 154 -10.31 0.00 -6.99
N ALA A 155 -11.08 0.61 -7.89
CA ALA A 155 -12.21 1.43 -7.48
C ALA A 155 -13.20 0.54 -6.71
N VAL A 156 -13.81 1.08 -5.66
CA VAL A 156 -14.78 0.36 -4.84
C VAL A 156 -16.17 0.95 -5.01
N PRO A 157 -17.22 0.12 -5.16
CA PRO A 157 -18.57 0.62 -5.28
C PRO A 157 -19.01 1.37 -4.02
N THR A 158 -20.04 2.21 -4.15
CA THR A 158 -20.70 2.85 -3.00
C THR A 158 -21.36 1.79 -2.10
N PRO A 159 -21.62 2.11 -0.82
CA PRO A 159 -22.22 1.18 0.13
C PRO A 159 -23.55 0.56 -0.35
N GLU A 160 -24.31 1.30 -1.16
CA GLU A 160 -25.60 0.86 -1.70
C GLU A 160 -25.47 -0.27 -2.72
N HIS A 161 -24.36 -0.33 -3.46
CA HIS A 161 -24.18 -1.27 -4.59
C HIS A 161 -23.26 -2.45 -4.25
N ILE A 162 -22.32 -2.28 -3.30
CA ILE A 162 -21.22 -3.22 -3.09
C ILE A 162 -21.67 -4.65 -2.75
N LYS A 163 -22.76 -4.80 -1.98
CA LYS A 163 -23.26 -6.11 -1.55
C LYS A 163 -23.78 -6.92 -2.74
N GLU A 164 -24.56 -6.30 -3.63
CA GLU A 164 -25.08 -6.95 -4.83
C GLU A 164 -23.97 -7.29 -5.83
N ILE A 165 -23.00 -6.39 -5.97
CA ILE A 165 -21.82 -6.60 -6.83
C ILE A 165 -20.98 -7.76 -6.32
N ASN A 166 -20.69 -7.84 -5.02
CA ASN A 166 -20.00 -8.97 -4.39
C ASN A 166 -20.74 -10.29 -4.64
N ALA A 167 -22.06 -10.31 -4.41
CA ALA A 167 -22.88 -11.50 -4.62
C ALA A 167 -22.88 -11.95 -6.09
N THR A 168 -22.94 -11.00 -7.03
CA THR A 168 -22.89 -11.29 -8.47
C THR A 168 -21.54 -11.88 -8.88
N MET A 169 -20.43 -11.30 -8.41
CA MET A 169 -19.10 -11.85 -8.67
C MET A 169 -18.94 -13.26 -8.12
N LEU A 170 -19.39 -13.52 -6.89
CA LEU A 170 -19.34 -14.85 -6.28
C LEU A 170 -20.16 -15.87 -7.08
N ARG A 171 -21.38 -15.53 -7.47
CA ARG A 171 -22.21 -16.40 -8.32
C ARG A 171 -21.52 -16.75 -9.64
N MET A 172 -20.91 -15.77 -10.31
CA MET A 172 -20.18 -16.00 -11.57
C MET A 172 -18.88 -16.81 -11.39
N ILE A 173 -18.27 -16.78 -10.19
CA ILE A 173 -17.17 -17.67 -9.83
C ILE A 173 -17.69 -19.11 -9.70
N ASP A 174 -18.78 -19.32 -8.95
CA ASP A 174 -19.37 -20.63 -8.71
C ASP A 174 -19.88 -21.28 -10.02
N GLU A 175 -20.49 -20.48 -10.89
CA GLU A 175 -20.98 -20.88 -12.21
C GLU A 175 -19.85 -21.06 -13.25
N GLN A 176 -18.59 -20.80 -12.87
CA GLN A 176 -17.42 -20.84 -13.76
C GLN A 176 -17.63 -20.02 -15.04
N THR A 177 -18.25 -18.84 -14.90
CA THR A 177 -18.58 -17.98 -16.04
C THR A 177 -17.33 -17.69 -16.88
N PRO A 178 -17.41 -17.77 -18.22
CA PRO A 178 -16.27 -17.54 -19.10
C PRO A 178 -15.59 -16.19 -18.87
N PHE A 179 -14.27 -16.16 -18.97
CA PHE A 179 -13.43 -14.97 -18.73
C PHE A 179 -13.91 -13.74 -19.52
N LYS A 180 -14.19 -13.88 -20.82
CA LYS A 180 -14.65 -12.73 -21.64
C LYS A 180 -16.02 -12.18 -21.17
N THR A 181 -16.92 -13.04 -20.70
CA THR A 181 -18.20 -12.61 -20.12
C THR A 181 -17.98 -11.84 -18.82
N LYS A 182 -17.05 -12.31 -17.97
CA LYS A 182 -16.65 -11.61 -16.74
C LYS A 182 -16.06 -10.23 -17.02
N VAL A 183 -15.18 -10.12 -18.00
CA VAL A 183 -14.57 -8.85 -18.41
C VAL A 183 -15.61 -7.89 -19.02
N ALA A 184 -16.53 -8.38 -19.86
CA ALA A 184 -17.60 -7.56 -20.42
C ALA A 184 -18.49 -6.96 -19.32
N TRP A 185 -18.86 -7.77 -18.33
CA TRP A 185 -19.61 -7.29 -17.17
C TRP A 185 -18.83 -6.26 -16.34
N LEU A 186 -17.52 -6.46 -16.11
CA LEU A 186 -16.69 -5.45 -15.43
C LEU A 186 -16.58 -4.14 -16.22
N LYS A 187 -16.53 -4.21 -17.55
CA LYS A 187 -16.54 -3.02 -18.41
C LYS A 187 -17.84 -2.23 -18.23
N GLU A 188 -18.99 -2.89 -18.35
CA GLU A 188 -20.31 -2.28 -18.11
C GLU A 188 -20.42 -1.69 -16.70
N LEU A 189 -19.85 -2.35 -15.70
CA LEU A 189 -19.81 -1.84 -14.33
C LEU A 189 -18.97 -0.57 -14.22
N HIS A 190 -17.80 -0.51 -14.86
CA HIS A 190 -16.90 0.65 -14.83
C HIS A 190 -17.42 1.87 -15.59
N GLU A 191 -18.41 1.70 -16.46
CA GLU A 191 -19.09 2.80 -17.15
C GLU A 191 -20.13 3.51 -16.27
N GLN A 192 -20.47 2.95 -15.10
CA GLN A 192 -21.45 3.52 -14.17
C GLN A 192 -20.80 4.50 -13.16
N ASP A 193 -21.56 5.49 -12.68
CA ASP A 193 -21.14 6.41 -11.62
C ASP A 193 -21.51 5.89 -10.22
N ILE A 194 -20.88 4.77 -9.83
CA ILE A 194 -21.16 4.06 -8.56
C ILE A 194 -19.93 3.94 -7.67
N TRP A 195 -18.87 4.70 -7.93
CA TRP A 195 -17.56 4.50 -7.32
C TRP A 195 -17.28 5.49 -6.19
N ARG A 196 -16.71 5.00 -5.09
CA ARG A 196 -16.23 5.86 -4.00
C ARG A 196 -14.95 6.57 -4.42
N LYS A 197 -14.95 7.90 -4.32
CA LYS A 197 -13.85 8.77 -4.76
C LYS A 197 -12.80 9.01 -3.68
N GLU A 198 -13.09 8.58 -2.46
CA GLU A 198 -12.35 8.83 -1.22
C GLU A 198 -11.67 7.58 -0.63
N LEU A 199 -11.61 6.48 -1.38
CA LEU A 199 -11.08 5.21 -0.90
C LEU A 199 -10.49 4.38 -2.05
N GLN A 200 -9.34 3.77 -1.81
CA GLN A 200 -8.74 2.78 -2.68
C GLN A 200 -8.49 1.48 -1.87
N PRO A 201 -9.24 0.38 -2.08
CA PRO A 201 -8.91 -0.91 -1.48
C PRO A 201 -7.90 -1.71 -2.30
N GLY A 202 -7.14 -2.56 -1.61
CA GLY A 202 -6.32 -3.61 -2.21
C GLY A 202 -6.21 -4.84 -1.31
N VAL A 203 -5.63 -5.92 -1.85
CA VAL A 203 -5.36 -7.15 -1.09
C VAL A 203 -3.95 -7.16 -0.50
N GLU A 204 -3.81 -7.56 0.76
CA GLU A 204 -2.51 -7.93 1.32
C GLU A 204 -2.23 -9.42 1.07
N TYR A 205 -2.14 -9.76 -0.22
CA TYR A 205 -2.27 -11.13 -0.75
C TYR A 205 -1.32 -12.17 -0.13
N PHE A 206 -0.07 -11.79 0.14
CA PHE A 206 0.93 -12.72 0.64
C PHE A 206 0.94 -12.82 2.17
N THR A 207 0.21 -11.98 2.90
CA THR A 207 0.28 -11.98 4.36
C THR A 207 -0.62 -13.05 4.94
N THR A 208 -0.03 -13.96 5.71
CA THR A 208 -0.70 -15.01 6.47
C THR A 208 -0.17 -15.01 7.91
N PRO A 209 -0.82 -15.72 8.84
CA PRO A 209 -0.29 -15.87 10.20
C PRO A 209 1.10 -16.52 10.27
N GLU A 210 1.51 -17.22 9.22
CA GLU A 210 2.80 -17.89 9.08
C GLU A 210 3.83 -17.03 8.32
N PHE A 211 3.41 -15.97 7.64
CA PHE A 211 4.29 -15.10 6.86
C PHE A 211 3.79 -13.65 6.77
N GLU A 212 4.64 -12.71 7.18
CA GLU A 212 4.32 -11.28 7.23
C GLU A 212 5.16 -10.52 6.18
N THR A 213 4.51 -9.77 5.29
CA THR A 213 5.23 -8.96 4.28
C THR A 213 5.86 -7.72 4.92
N HIS A 214 6.86 -7.11 4.24
CA HIS A 214 7.43 -5.83 4.68
C HIS A 214 6.37 -4.73 4.77
N THR A 215 5.46 -4.67 3.78
CA THR A 215 4.38 -3.67 3.78
C THR A 215 3.45 -3.88 4.97
N PHE A 216 2.99 -5.11 5.22
CA PHE A 216 2.16 -5.41 6.37
C PHE A 216 2.84 -4.93 7.66
N LEU A 217 4.09 -5.36 7.91
CA LEU A 217 4.83 -4.97 9.10
C LEU A 217 5.01 -3.46 9.26
N ASN A 218 5.23 -2.75 8.15
CA ASN A 218 5.31 -1.30 8.17
C ASN A 218 3.97 -0.67 8.54
N LEU A 219 2.88 -1.06 7.87
CA LEU A 219 1.54 -0.52 8.09
C LEU A 219 1.01 -0.80 9.50
N MET A 220 1.35 -1.95 10.08
CA MET A 220 0.99 -2.28 11.45
C MET A 220 1.66 -1.36 12.49
N GLU A 221 2.77 -0.71 12.15
CA GLU A 221 3.54 0.18 13.03
C GLU A 221 3.36 1.66 12.74
N ASN A 222 3.32 2.03 11.46
CA ASN A 222 3.06 3.38 10.98
C ASN A 222 2.15 3.26 9.75
N PRO A 223 0.90 3.75 9.83
CA PRO A 223 -0.09 3.55 8.78
C PRO A 223 0.07 4.51 7.60
N VAL A 224 1.14 5.29 7.52
CA VAL A 224 1.40 6.15 6.35
C VAL A 224 1.78 5.30 5.15
N ALA A 225 1.10 5.53 4.04
CA ALA A 225 1.43 4.97 2.73
C ALA A 225 1.42 6.06 1.65
N THR A 226 2.23 5.87 0.63
CA THR A 226 2.20 6.70 -0.59
C THR A 226 2.01 5.78 -1.78
N LEU A 227 0.96 6.03 -2.54
CA LEU A 227 0.64 5.35 -3.79
C LEU A 227 1.19 6.20 -4.94
N CYS A 228 2.06 5.63 -5.77
CA CYS A 228 2.60 6.26 -6.95
C CYS A 228 2.10 5.52 -8.18
N PHE A 229 1.33 6.24 -9.00
CA PHE A 229 0.73 5.75 -10.23
C PHE A 229 1.54 6.26 -11.43
N GLN A 230 1.68 5.39 -12.42
CA GLN A 230 2.21 5.74 -13.74
C GLN A 230 1.25 5.19 -14.79
N GLY A 231 0.92 6.00 -15.79
CA GLY A 231 0.06 5.60 -16.89
C GLY A 231 0.61 4.38 -17.64
N ARG A 232 -0.29 3.46 -17.98
CA ARG A 232 0.04 2.28 -18.78
C ARG A 232 0.01 2.64 -20.26
N TYR A 233 -0.96 3.46 -20.65
CA TYR A 233 -1.15 3.87 -22.04
C TYR A 233 -0.61 5.28 -22.31
N ASP A 234 -0.69 6.17 -21.33
CA ASP A 234 0.02 7.45 -21.34
C ASP A 234 1.11 7.46 -20.27
N ILE A 235 2.33 7.05 -20.65
CA ILE A 235 3.48 6.94 -19.73
C ILE A 235 3.88 8.26 -19.06
N PHE A 236 3.37 9.39 -19.56
CA PHE A 236 3.61 10.72 -19.00
C PHE A 236 2.60 11.12 -17.92
N LYS A 237 1.47 10.41 -17.80
CA LYS A 237 0.50 10.60 -16.72
C LYS A 237 1.01 9.94 -15.44
N SER A 238 1.03 10.68 -14.35
CA SER A 238 1.49 10.19 -13.06
C SER A 238 0.80 10.91 -11.92
N PHE A 239 0.40 10.16 -10.90
CA PHE A 239 -0.25 10.69 -9.70
C PHE A 239 0.46 10.13 -8.47
N GLU A 240 0.65 10.97 -7.46
CA GLU A 240 1.07 10.57 -6.12
C GLU A 240 -0.10 10.83 -5.16
N ILE A 241 -0.52 9.79 -4.45
CA ILE A 241 -1.57 9.87 -3.45
C ILE A 241 -1.01 9.43 -2.12
N ARG A 242 -1.07 10.32 -1.12
CA ARG A 242 -0.67 9.99 0.24
C ARG A 242 -1.90 9.59 1.03
N CYS A 243 -1.77 8.51 1.78
CA CYS A 243 -2.88 7.85 2.44
C CYS A 243 -2.55 7.50 3.89
N ILE A 244 -3.61 7.37 4.68
CA ILE A 244 -3.60 6.52 5.87
C ILE A 244 -4.11 5.15 5.44
N ALA A 245 -3.29 4.13 5.57
CA ALA A 245 -3.59 2.76 5.23
C ALA A 245 -4.10 1.99 6.45
N GLN A 246 -5.31 1.45 6.32
CA GLN A 246 -5.97 0.65 7.33
C GLN A 246 -5.97 -0.83 6.92
N VAL A 247 -5.32 -1.67 7.70
CA VAL A 247 -5.28 -3.13 7.46
C VAL A 247 -6.44 -3.78 8.21
N LEU A 248 -7.32 -4.45 7.47
CA LEU A 248 -8.52 -5.10 8.00
C LEU A 248 -8.59 -6.54 7.53
N ASP A 249 -8.85 -7.45 8.46
CA ASP A 249 -9.06 -8.86 8.16
C ASP A 249 -10.57 -9.16 8.17
N PRO A 250 -11.15 -9.74 7.11
CA PRO A 250 -12.58 -10.06 7.06
C PRO A 250 -13.01 -11.09 8.11
N ARG A 251 -12.07 -11.80 8.74
CA ARG A 251 -12.33 -12.76 9.82
C ARG A 251 -12.34 -12.11 11.21
N ASN A 252 -11.98 -10.83 11.30
CA ASN A 252 -12.01 -10.08 12.56
C ASN A 252 -13.46 -9.78 12.96
N PRO A 253 -13.97 -10.32 14.08
CA PRO A 253 -15.37 -10.12 14.49
C PRO A 253 -15.72 -8.69 14.88
N ALA A 254 -14.72 -7.80 15.04
CA ALA A 254 -14.94 -6.39 15.33
C ALA A 254 -15.17 -5.52 14.09
N VAL A 255 -15.02 -6.07 12.87
CA VAL A 255 -15.32 -5.33 11.63
C VAL A 255 -16.83 -5.20 11.49
N SER A 256 -17.33 -3.98 11.32
CA SER A 256 -18.76 -3.74 11.14
C SER A 256 -19.29 -4.36 9.84
N GLU A 257 -20.57 -4.70 9.79
CA GLU A 257 -21.20 -5.30 8.61
C GLU A 257 -21.04 -4.42 7.35
N GLU A 258 -21.20 -3.10 7.50
CA GLU A 258 -21.00 -2.13 6.42
C GLU A 258 -19.57 -2.14 5.88
N LEU A 259 -18.58 -2.22 6.77
CA LEU A 259 -17.16 -2.23 6.38
C LEU A 259 -16.73 -3.59 5.83
N LEU A 260 -17.39 -4.66 6.26
CA LEU A 260 -17.06 -6.03 5.88
C LEU A 260 -17.17 -6.25 4.36
N GLU A 261 -18.19 -5.69 3.71
CA GLU A 261 -18.36 -5.83 2.26
C GLU A 261 -17.26 -5.10 1.48
N ILE A 262 -16.79 -3.96 1.99
CA ILE A 262 -15.63 -3.22 1.44
C ILE A 262 -14.34 -4.03 1.61
N VAL A 263 -14.15 -4.64 2.78
CA VAL A 263 -12.97 -5.46 3.09
C VAL A 263 -12.93 -6.74 2.24
N LYS A 264 -14.08 -7.35 1.96
CA LYS A 264 -14.17 -8.55 1.10
C LYS A 264 -13.96 -8.24 -0.39
N PHE A 265 -14.46 -7.10 -0.85
CA PHE A 265 -14.46 -6.72 -2.27
C PHE A 265 -13.14 -6.96 -3.02
N PRO A 266 -11.95 -6.50 -2.55
CA PRO A 266 -10.71 -6.69 -3.31
C PRO A 266 -10.31 -8.16 -3.45
N ALA A 267 -10.59 -9.00 -2.44
CA ALA A 267 -10.34 -10.44 -2.51
C ALA A 267 -11.34 -11.15 -3.43
N ILE A 268 -12.62 -10.77 -3.39
CA ILE A 268 -13.65 -11.29 -4.30
C ILE A 268 -13.32 -10.92 -5.74
N LEU A 269 -12.95 -9.66 -6.00
CA LEU A 269 -12.54 -9.21 -7.33
C LEU A 269 -11.31 -9.97 -7.83
N HIS A 270 -10.30 -10.20 -6.99
CA HIS A 270 -9.18 -11.08 -7.35
C HIS A 270 -9.66 -12.50 -7.71
N GLY A 271 -10.52 -13.09 -6.87
CA GLY A 271 -11.10 -14.40 -7.14
C GLY A 271 -12.00 -14.44 -8.37
N PHE A 272 -12.61 -13.31 -8.75
CA PHE A 272 -13.42 -13.19 -9.95
C PHE A 272 -12.59 -13.42 -11.21
N TYR A 273 -11.36 -12.89 -11.23
CA TYR A 273 -10.39 -13.13 -12.31
C TYR A 273 -9.78 -14.55 -12.28
N HIS A 274 -9.58 -15.13 -11.09
CA HIS A 274 -8.78 -16.36 -10.92
C HIS A 274 -9.58 -17.60 -10.51
N ASN A 275 -10.90 -17.50 -10.38
CA ASN A 275 -11.81 -18.53 -9.87
C ASN A 275 -11.48 -19.06 -8.46
N ASN A 276 -10.81 -18.26 -7.63
CA ASN A 276 -10.47 -18.62 -6.25
C ASN A 276 -10.35 -17.37 -5.37
N VAL A 277 -11.22 -17.25 -4.36
CA VAL A 277 -11.23 -16.09 -3.45
C VAL A 277 -10.24 -16.34 -2.29
N PRO A 278 -9.15 -15.56 -2.17
CA PRO A 278 -8.18 -15.75 -1.10
C PRO A 278 -8.72 -15.26 0.26
N GLU A 279 -8.44 -16.01 1.32
CA GLU A 279 -8.73 -15.59 2.71
C GLU A 279 -7.59 -14.76 3.29
N VAL A 280 -7.47 -13.51 2.82
CA VAL A 280 -6.37 -12.58 3.17
C VAL A 280 -6.90 -11.24 3.68
N PRO A 281 -6.09 -10.48 4.45
CA PRO A 281 -6.46 -9.12 4.84
C PRO A 281 -6.58 -8.19 3.64
N ALA A 282 -7.45 -7.19 3.74
CA ALA A 282 -7.49 -6.04 2.85
C ALA A 282 -6.70 -4.87 3.43
N VAL A 283 -6.25 -3.98 2.56
CA VAL A 283 -5.73 -2.66 2.92
C VAL A 283 -6.63 -1.60 2.31
N LEU A 284 -7.22 -0.78 3.17
CA LEU A 284 -7.99 0.39 2.77
C LEU A 284 -7.09 1.61 2.82
N TYR A 285 -6.79 2.20 1.65
CA TYR A 285 -6.00 3.41 1.55
C TYR A 285 -6.93 4.62 1.53
N TRP A 286 -6.96 5.36 2.63
CA TRP A 286 -7.74 6.59 2.79
C TRP A 286 -6.92 7.80 2.31
N PRO A 287 -7.21 8.41 1.14
CA PRO A 287 -6.44 9.53 0.63
C PRO A 287 -6.52 10.75 1.55
N VAL A 288 -5.38 11.40 1.77
CA VAL A 288 -5.25 12.63 2.57
C VAL A 288 -4.60 13.77 1.78
N GLU A 289 -3.74 13.44 0.81
CA GLU A 289 -3.12 14.39 -0.12
C GLU A 289 -3.03 13.75 -1.51
N GLU A 290 -3.19 14.57 -2.55
CA GLU A 290 -3.03 14.18 -3.95
C GLU A 290 -2.10 15.18 -4.64
N PHE A 291 -1.21 14.65 -5.47
CA PHE A 291 -0.28 15.39 -6.31
C PHE A 291 -0.38 14.85 -7.73
N ASP A 292 -0.51 15.75 -8.69
CA ASP A 292 -0.40 15.43 -10.10
C ASP A 292 1.04 15.67 -10.54
N ASN A 293 1.70 14.56 -10.90
CA ASN A 293 3.08 14.48 -11.36
C ASN A 293 3.16 14.31 -12.88
N THR A 294 2.04 14.51 -13.60
CA THR A 294 1.99 14.38 -15.05
C THR A 294 2.99 15.30 -15.73
N VAL A 295 3.88 14.70 -16.53
CA VAL A 295 4.91 15.43 -17.27
C VAL A 295 4.21 16.37 -18.26
N LYS A 296 4.58 17.66 -18.22
CA LYS A 296 4.09 18.81 -19.04
C LYS A 296 2.99 19.68 -18.46
N GLU A 297 2.22 19.24 -17.46
CA GLU A 297 1.09 20.03 -16.96
C GLU A 297 1.39 20.72 -15.62
N LYS A 298 1.88 20.00 -14.59
CA LYS A 298 2.21 20.55 -13.27
C LYS A 298 3.36 19.75 -12.61
N PRO A 299 4.49 20.36 -12.22
CA PRO A 299 5.60 19.62 -11.63
C PRO A 299 5.33 19.33 -10.14
N GLY A 300 4.57 18.27 -9.84
CA GLY A 300 4.34 17.76 -8.49
C GLY A 300 3.67 18.73 -7.53
N GLN A 301 2.75 19.52 -8.06
CA GLN A 301 1.95 20.42 -7.24
C GLN A 301 0.88 19.62 -6.50
N ARG A 302 0.72 19.90 -5.20
CA ARG A 302 -0.41 19.40 -4.42
C ARG A 302 -1.70 19.94 -5.02
N LEU A 303 -2.58 19.05 -5.47
CA LEU A 303 -3.87 19.43 -6.06
C LEU A 303 -4.87 19.80 -4.97
N VAL A 304 -4.92 19.03 -3.89
CA VAL A 304 -5.85 19.27 -2.78
C VAL A 304 -5.25 20.27 -1.79
N LYS A 305 -5.56 21.56 -1.96
CA LYS A 305 -5.08 22.66 -1.08
C LYS A 305 -5.61 22.56 0.36
N LEU A 306 -4.81 23.00 1.33
CA LEU A 306 -5.26 23.15 2.73
C LEU A 306 -6.41 24.18 2.80
N PHE A 307 -7.35 24.00 3.73
CA PHE A 307 -8.50 24.90 3.90
C PHE A 307 -8.07 26.38 4.05
N GLU A 308 -7.01 26.63 4.82
CA GLU A 308 -6.41 27.97 4.99
C GLU A 308 -5.92 28.60 3.69
N GLN A 309 -5.49 27.79 2.71
CA GLN A 309 -5.04 28.27 1.40
C GLN A 309 -6.21 28.59 0.47
N LYS A 310 -7.35 27.89 0.59
CA LYS A 310 -8.57 28.24 -0.15
C LYS A 310 -9.09 29.62 0.25
N VAL A 311 -9.03 29.95 1.54
CA VAL A 311 -9.41 31.28 2.04
C VAL A 311 -8.51 32.37 1.46
N LYS A 312 -7.18 32.19 1.50
CA LYS A 312 -6.24 33.19 0.94
C LYS A 312 -6.42 33.42 -0.57
N SER A 313 -6.75 32.39 -1.36
CA SER A 313 -6.99 32.56 -2.80
C SER A 313 -8.34 33.19 -3.14
N TYR A 314 -9.30 33.22 -2.22
CA TYR A 314 -10.58 33.91 -2.40
C TYR A 314 -10.48 35.41 -2.08
N PHE A 315 -9.44 35.83 -1.36
CA PHE A 315 -9.22 37.22 -0.94
C PHE A 315 -7.97 37.86 -1.59
N ALA A 316 -7.40 37.22 -2.62
CA ALA A 316 -6.28 37.73 -3.42
C ALA A 316 -6.73 37.93 -4.86
#